data_AF-A0A953U1G2-F1
#
_entry.id   AF-A0A953U1G2-F1
#
_cell.length_a   1.000
_cell.length_b   1.000
_cell.length_c   1.000
_cell.angle_alpha   90.00
_cell.angle_beta   90.00
_cell.angle_gamma   90.00
#
_symmetry.space_group_name_H-M   'P 1'
#
loop_
_entity.id
_entity.type
_entity.pdbx_description
1 polymer ?
#
loop_
_entity_poly.entity_id
_entity_poly.type
_entity_poly.pdbx_seq_one_letter_code
_entity_poly.pdbx_strand_id
1 'polypeptide(L)' 'MNFPVAPEDVKIIQGRSKGLQVTCSCGCVNFNYLDPQDTMWRCRNCREILSHDFPRLLEKALALAKEQAPAPAGQTQG' A
#
# COMPACT_ATOMS: atom_id res chain seq x y z
N MET A 1 -0.32 -17.88 4.08
CA MET A 1 -0.51 -16.41 4.20
C MET A 1 0.17 -15.78 2.99
N ASN A 2 -0.53 -15.00 2.16
CA ASN A 2 0.08 -14.43 0.94
C ASN A 2 0.97 -13.20 1.24
N PHE A 3 0.82 -12.59 2.42
CA PHE A 3 1.49 -11.36 2.80
C PHE A 3 1.98 -11.44 4.25
N PRO A 4 3.28 -11.23 4.50
CA PRO A 4 3.78 -10.99 5.86
C PRO A 4 3.37 -9.64 6.43
N VAL A 5 3.10 -8.65 5.57
CA VAL A 5 2.52 -7.34 5.94
C VAL A 5 1.02 -7.35 5.67
N ALA A 6 0.22 -6.88 6.63
CA ALA A 6 -1.22 -6.73 6.45
C ALA A 6 -1.54 -5.50 5.58
N PRO A 7 -2.54 -5.53 4.67
CA PRO A 7 -2.92 -4.38 3.86
C PRO A 7 -3.20 -3.09 4.66
N GLU A 8 -3.65 -3.22 5.90
CA GLU A 8 -3.95 -2.14 6.84
C GLU A 8 -2.68 -1.38 7.30
N ASP A 9 -1.53 -2.06 7.32
CA ASP A 9 -0.24 -1.47 7.68
C ASP A 9 0.40 -0.72 6.50
N VAL A 10 -0.22 -0.78 5.33
CA VAL A 10 0.28 -0.17 4.10
C VAL A 10 -0.37 1.19 3.88
N LYS A 11 0.48 2.20 3.66
CA LYS A 11 0.05 3.55 3.29
C LYS A 11 0.08 3.72 1.78
N ILE A 12 -1.01 4.23 1.21
CA ILE A 12 -1.04 4.65 -0.19
C ILE A 12 -0.50 6.07 -0.27
N ILE A 13 0.60 6.25 -0.99
CA ILE A 13 1.19 7.56 -1.23
C ILE A 13 0.71 8.06 -2.59
N GLN A 14 0.11 9.27 -2.61
CA GLN A 14 -0.33 9.96 -3.81
C GLN A 14 0.27 11.37 -3.82
N GLY A 15 1.35 11.57 -4.57
CA GLY A 15 2.05 12.85 -4.71
C GLY A 15 2.78 12.93 -6.05
N ARG A 16 4.03 13.40 -6.07
CA ARG A 16 4.89 13.33 -7.28
C ARG A 16 5.14 11.90 -7.74
N SER A 17 5.00 10.94 -6.84
CA SER A 17 5.05 9.51 -7.09
C SER A 17 3.83 8.84 -6.48
N LYS A 18 3.37 7.75 -7.11
CA LYS A 18 2.26 6.94 -6.61
C LYS A 18 2.77 5.54 -6.27
N GLY A 19 2.47 5.07 -5.07
CA GLY A 19 3.01 3.81 -4.58
C GLY A 19 2.43 3.37 -3.24
N LEU A 20 2.89 2.20 -2.81
CA LEU A 20 2.67 1.70 -1.46
C LEU A 20 3.90 1.98 -0.59
N GLN A 21 3.65 2.40 0.65
CA GLN A 21 4.68 2.58 1.67
C GLN A 21 4.37 1.73 2.89
N VAL A 22 5.38 1.06 3.44
CA VAL A 22 5.26 0.28 4.69
C VAL A 22 6.51 0.47 5.54
N THR A 23 6.35 0.50 6.87
CA THR A 23 7.47 0.40 7.81
C THR A 23 7.70 -1.07 8.13
N CYS A 24 8.88 -1.59 7.80
CA CYS A 24 9.28 -2.95 8.14
C CYS A 24 9.54 -3.10 9.65
N SER A 25 9.48 -4.32 10.17
CA SER A 25 9.86 -4.72 11.54
C SER A 25 11.25 -4.21 11.96
N CYS A 26 12.20 -4.13 11.01
CA CYS A 26 13.54 -3.58 11.25
C CYS A 26 13.60 -2.04 11.30
N GLY A 27 12.47 -1.35 11.26
CA GLY A 27 12.35 0.12 11.27
C GLY A 27 12.54 0.80 9.92
N CYS A 28 12.90 0.06 8.86
CA CYS A 28 13.11 0.62 7.52
C CYS A 28 11.77 0.97 6.84
N VAL A 29 11.63 2.22 6.37
CA VAL A 29 10.51 2.65 5.53
C VAL A 29 10.76 2.22 4.09
N ASN A 30 9.91 1.33 3.59
CA ASN A 30 9.97 0.80 2.24
C ASN A 30 8.89 1.46 1.38
N PHE A 31 9.22 1.72 0.13
CA PHE A 31 8.30 2.26 -0.86
C PHE A 31 8.43 1.44 -2.14
N ASN A 32 7.31 1.11 -2.77
CA ASN A 32 7.26 0.51 -4.09
C ASN A 32 6.21 1.21 -4.97
N TYR A 33 6.55 1.43 -6.24
CA TYR A 33 5.69 2.13 -7.19
C TYR A 33 4.49 1.26 -7.59
N LEU A 34 3.42 1.91 -8.07
CA LEU A 34 2.21 1.22 -8.55
C LEU A 34 2.37 0.47 -9.87
N ASP A 35 3.48 0.67 -10.57
CA ASP A 35 3.86 -0.10 -11.75
C ASP A 35 5.00 -1.07 -11.35
N PRO A 36 4.67 -2.16 -10.65
CA PRO A 36 5.66 -3.09 -10.15
C PRO A 36 6.23 -3.92 -11.31
N GLN A 37 7.55 -3.85 -11.52
CA GLN A 37 8.24 -4.78 -12.42
C GLN A 37 8.40 -6.19 -11.83
N ASP A 38 8.16 -6.34 -10.53
CA ASP A 38 8.31 -7.60 -9.79
C ASP A 38 7.10 -7.83 -8.88
N THR A 39 6.66 -9.08 -8.79
CA THR A 39 5.55 -9.51 -7.93
C THR A 39 5.98 -9.60 -6.47
N MET A 40 7.28 -9.76 -6.18
CA MET A 40 7.78 -9.88 -4.82
C MET A 40 8.32 -8.55 -4.29
N TRP A 41 7.84 -8.15 -3.11
CA TRP A 41 8.34 -6.97 -2.40
C TRP A 41 9.10 -7.38 -1.15
N ARG A 42 10.36 -6.94 -1.05
CA ARG A 42 11.22 -7.18 0.11
C ARG A 42 11.66 -5.88 0.75
N CYS A 43 11.93 -5.93 2.04
CA CYS A 43 12.59 -4.85 2.74
C CYS A 43 13.98 -4.61 2.14
N ARG A 44 14.28 -3.36 1.82
CA ARG A 44 15.58 -2.96 1.26
C ARG A 44 16.73 -3.10 2.26
N ASN A 45 16.43 -3.10 3.56
CA ASN A 45 17.41 -3.24 4.63
C ASN A 45 17.63 -4.71 5.04
N CYS A 46 16.65 -5.33 5.70
CA CYS A 46 16.80 -6.69 6.27
C CYS A 46 16.44 -7.83 5.29
N ARG A 47 16.00 -7.52 4.07
CA ARG A 47 15.63 -8.50 3.03
C ARG A 47 14.42 -9.38 3.36
N GLU A 48 13.75 -9.15 4.49
CA GLU A 48 12.47 -9.79 4.81
C GLU A 48 11.44 -9.56 3.72
N ILE A 49 10.59 -10.56 3.51
CA ILE A 49 9.53 -10.48 2.51
C ILE A 49 8.39 -9.67 3.10
N LEU A 50 7.99 -8.61 2.40
CA LEU A 50 6.86 -7.76 2.76
C LEU A 50 5.60 -8.22 2.02
N SER A 51 5.77 -8.67 0.77
CA SER A 51 4.73 -9.29 -0.03
C SER A 51 5.32 -10.30 -1.01
N HIS A 52 4.64 -11.43 -1.18
CA HIS A 52 4.92 -12.37 -2.28
C HIS A 52 4.12 -12.05 -3.55
N ASP A 53 3.12 -11.17 -3.45
CA ASP A 53 2.19 -10.79 -4.52
C ASP A 53 1.82 -9.31 -4.35
N PHE A 54 2.72 -8.43 -4.76
CA PHE A 54 2.56 -6.99 -4.65
C PHE A 54 1.32 -6.46 -5.37
N PRO A 55 0.97 -6.93 -6.60
CA PRO A 55 -0.27 -6.53 -7.26
C PRO A 55 -1.52 -6.78 -6.40
N ARG A 56 -1.65 -7.97 -5.80
CA ARG A 56 -2.81 -8.28 -4.95
C ARG A 56 -2.82 -7.48 -3.64
N LEU A 57 -1.65 -7.20 -3.06
CA LEU A 57 -1.53 -6.33 -1.89
C LEU A 57 -2.01 -4.90 -2.22
N LEU A 58 -1.61 -4.39 -3.39
CA LEU A 58 -2.04 -3.09 -3.88
C LEU A 58 -3.55 -3.01 -4.08
N GLU A 59 -4.16 -4.00 -4.74
CA GLU A 59 -5.61 -4.06 -4.93
C GLU A 59 -6.36 -4.01 -3.58
N LYS A 60 -5.91 -4.79 -2.59
CA LYS A 60 -6.51 -4.80 -1.25
C LYS A 60 -6.35 -3.47 -0.52
N ALA A 61 -5.15 -2.88 -0.55
CA ALA A 61 -4.91 -1.58 0.06
C ALA A 61 -5.80 -0.49 -0.57
N LEU A 62 -5.95 -0.49 -1.90
CA LEU A 62 -6.83 0.44 -2.62
C LEU A 62 -8.31 0.23 -2.28
N ALA A 63 -8.76 -1.02 -2.17
CA ALA A 63 -10.13 -1.33 -1.77
C ALA A 63 -10.44 -0.78 -0.37
N LEU A 64 -9.57 -1.05 0.60
CA LEU A 64 -9.70 -0.53 1.97
C LEU A 64 -9.71 1.00 2.01
N ALA A 65 -8.83 1.66 1.24
CA ALA A 65 -8.80 3.11 1.15
C ALA A 65 -10.09 3.70 0.55
N LYS A 66 -10.73 3.01 -0.41
CA LYS A 66 -12.00 3.41 -1.01
C LYS A 66 -13.16 3.26 -0.02
N GLU A 67 -13.17 2.19 0.78
CA GLU A 67 -14.17 1.97 1.82
C GLU A 67 -14.07 2.98 2.97
N GLN A 68 -12.86 3.51 3.21
CA GLN A 68 -12.59 4.50 4.25
C GLN A 68 -12.72 5.95 3.77
N ALA A 69 -12.94 6.17 2.46
CA ALA A 69 -13.17 7.51 1.93
C ALA A 69 -14.57 8.00 2.34
N PRO A 70 -14.71 9.13 3.05
CA PRO A 70 -16.02 9.66 3.40
C PRO A 70 -16.82 9.95 2.11
N ALA A 71 -18.07 9.50 2.07
CA ALA A 71 -18.99 9.85 1.00
C ALA A 71 -18.98 11.38 0.79
N PRO A 72 -18.93 11.88 -0.46
CA PRO A 72 -18.94 13.32 -0.69
C PRO A 72 -20.22 13.89 -0.09
N ALA A 73 -20.06 14.75 0.92
CA ALA A 73 -21.16 15.49 1.52
C ALA A 73 -21.93 16.19 0.40
N GLY A 74 -23.24 15.91 0.35
CA GLY A 74 -24.14 16.34 -0.70
C GLY A 74 -24.06 17.84 -0.96
N GLN A 75 -24.22 18.16 -2.24
CA GLN A 75 -24.50 19.49 -2.76
C GLN A 75 -25.64 20.12 -1.95
N THR A 76 -25.36 21.24 -1.27
CA THR A 76 -26.42 22.14 -0.79
C THR A 76 -26.69 23.12 -1.92
N GLN A 77 -27.78 22.90 -2.66
CA GLN A 77 -28.37 23.92 -3.53
C GLN A 77 -28.97 25.01 -2.65
N GLY A 78 -28.54 26.25 -2.88
CA GLY A 78 -29.24 27.45 -2.42
C GLY A 78 -30.37 27.84 -3.36
#